data_AF-A0A1B7TGG5-F1
#
_entry.id   AF-A0A1B7TGG5-F1
#
_cell.length_a   1.000
_cell.length_b   1.000
_cell.length_c   1.000
_cell.angle_alpha   90.00
_cell.angle_beta   90.00
_cell.angle_gamma   90.00
#
_symmetry.space_group_name_H-M   'P 1'
#
loop_
_entity.id
_entity.type
_entity.pdbx_description
1 polymer ?
#
loop_
_entity_poly.entity_id
_entity_poly.type
_entity_poly.pdbx_seq_one_letter_code
_entity_poly.pdbx_strand_id
1 'polypeptide(L)'
;MNSLWNTYNSEFQIVLKRCRQFLEGQQETITRETLNIVESLKLDLENLIKNLELESDNDQQQRNTIREYKAILRTEINTKLQEEWEYLKKRELLSSNNYKPYSDLENGLDLNEEDNQMSSLLNNNQILNETGNRLSNINQIVNDTSMVGNDILMNLKQQRETLENSRQVLFNSNSYIDSSLTTLKSMSRRLVANKYISYCIIIVLILLILLVLYHKL
;
A
#
# COMPACT_ATOMS: atom_id res chain seq x y z
N MET A 1 -17.75 15.80 -2.79
CA MET A 1 -17.38 14.38 -2.66
C MET A 1 -16.87 13.79 -3.98
N ASN A 2 -17.46 14.07 -5.15
CA ASN A 2 -16.97 13.58 -6.45
C ASN A 2 -15.61 14.13 -6.95
N SER A 3 -14.96 15.06 -6.24
CA SER A 3 -13.69 15.66 -6.69
C SER A 3 -12.48 14.76 -6.38
N LEU A 4 -12.47 14.08 -5.24
CA LEU A 4 -11.34 13.25 -4.81
C LEU A 4 -11.21 11.99 -5.66
N TRP A 5 -12.31 11.32 -5.98
CA TRP A 5 -12.32 10.17 -6.89
C TRP A 5 -11.74 10.53 -8.27
N ASN A 6 -12.12 11.69 -8.82
CA ASN A 6 -11.58 12.16 -10.10
C ASN A 6 -10.08 12.48 -10.03
N THR A 7 -9.61 13.03 -8.90
CA THR A 7 -8.18 13.27 -8.65
C THR A 7 -7.40 11.96 -8.61
N TYR A 8 -7.85 10.98 -7.81
CA TYR A 8 -7.19 9.68 -7.71
C TYR A 8 -7.24 8.89 -9.02
N ASN A 9 -8.32 9.02 -9.78
CA ASN A 9 -8.45 8.38 -11.09
C ASN A 9 -7.47 8.98 -12.11
N SER A 10 -7.32 10.31 -12.12
CA SER A 10 -6.33 11.01 -12.95
C SER A 10 -4.90 10.63 -12.57
N GLU A 11 -4.62 10.60 -11.26
CA GLU A 11 -3.32 10.21 -10.73
C GLU A 11 -2.96 8.77 -11.10
N PHE A 12 -3.90 7.83 -10.97
CA PHE A 12 -3.73 6.44 -11.38
C PHE A 12 -3.38 6.33 -12.88
N GLN A 13 -4.07 7.07 -13.74
CA GLN A 13 -3.80 7.06 -15.18
C GLN A 13 -2.42 7.62 -15.53
N ILE A 14 -1.97 8.66 -14.82
CA ILE A 14 -0.63 9.24 -15.01
C ILE A 14 0.46 8.25 -14.59
N VAL A 15 0.31 7.63 -13.42
CA VAL A 15 1.28 6.65 -12.91
C VAL A 15 1.31 5.40 -13.78
N LEU A 16 0.15 4.95 -14.28
CA LEU A 16 0.05 3.81 -15.20
C LEU A 16 0.75 4.11 -16.53
N LYS A 17 0.55 5.31 -17.09
CA LYS A 17 1.25 5.74 -18.30
C LYS A 17 2.76 5.81 -18.09
N ARG A 18 3.21 6.32 -16.94
CA ARG A 18 4.63 6.35 -16.57
C ARG A 18 5.20 4.95 -16.43
N CYS A 19 4.48 4.04 -15.77
CA CYS A 19 4.88 2.64 -15.63
C CYS A 19 5.00 1.95 -17.00
N ARG A 20 4.02 2.15 -17.90
CA ARG A 20 4.10 1.64 -19.28
C ARG A 20 5.30 2.20 -20.03
N GLN A 21 5.57 3.50 -19.92
CA GLN A 21 6.72 4.12 -20.58
C GLN A 21 8.06 3.56 -20.05
N PHE A 22 8.16 3.24 -18.77
CA PHE A 22 9.34 2.57 -18.21
C PHE A 22 9.46 1.11 -18.66
N LEU A 23 8.33 0.41 -18.81
CA LEU A 23 8.27 -0.97 -19.29
C LEU A 23 8.54 -1.10 -20.81
N GLU A 24 8.13 -0.12 -21.60
CA GLU A 24 8.23 -0.13 -23.07
C GLU A 24 9.51 0.58 -23.56
N GLY A 25 10.07 1.49 -22.74
CA GLY A 25 11.21 2.33 -23.09
C GLY A 25 12.60 1.75 -22.79
N GLN A 26 12.73 0.52 -22.25
CA GLN A 26 14.05 -0.07 -21.93
C GLN A 26 14.34 -1.32 -22.74
N GLN A 27 14.73 -1.12 -23.99
CA GLN A 27 15.20 -2.20 -24.86
C GLN A 27 16.69 -2.54 -24.70
N GLU A 28 17.49 -1.81 -23.89
CA GLU A 28 18.95 -2.05 -23.86
C GLU A 28 19.62 -2.30 -22.51
N THR A 29 19.12 -1.86 -21.34
CA THR A 29 19.76 -2.25 -20.06
C THR A 29 18.78 -2.21 -18.87
N ILE A 30 18.00 -3.29 -18.69
CA ILE A 30 17.33 -3.50 -17.39
C ILE A 30 18.42 -3.70 -16.33
N THR A 31 18.56 -2.69 -15.47
CA THR A 31 19.48 -2.66 -14.33
C THR A 31 18.66 -2.94 -13.07
N ARG A 32 19.26 -3.50 -12.01
CA ARG A 32 18.52 -3.78 -10.75
C ARG A 32 17.78 -2.56 -10.20
N GLU A 33 18.37 -1.37 -10.40
CA GLU A 33 17.78 -0.10 -10.00
C GLU A 33 16.50 0.24 -10.76
N THR A 34 16.42 -0.09 -12.05
CA THR A 34 15.23 0.21 -12.87
C THR A 34 14.08 -0.72 -12.50
N LEU A 35 14.37 -1.97 -12.13
CA LEU A 35 13.38 -2.87 -11.55
C LEU A 35 12.85 -2.38 -10.21
N ASN A 36 13.72 -1.91 -9.31
CA ASN A 36 13.28 -1.39 -8.01
C ASN A 36 12.34 -0.16 -8.19
N ILE A 37 12.60 0.67 -9.20
CA ILE A 37 11.73 1.81 -9.55
C ILE A 37 10.38 1.33 -10.07
N VAL A 38 10.35 0.32 -10.95
CA VAL A 38 9.09 -0.25 -11.47
C VAL A 38 8.30 -0.92 -10.35
N GLU A 39 8.97 -1.57 -9.40
CA GLU A 39 8.33 -2.17 -8.22
C GLU A 39 7.73 -1.10 -7.30
N SER A 40 8.45 -0.01 -7.04
CA SER A 40 7.91 1.16 -6.33
C SER A 40 6.67 1.72 -7.02
N LEU A 41 6.71 1.91 -8.34
CA LEU A 41 5.57 2.42 -9.11
C LEU A 41 4.37 1.46 -9.09
N LYS A 42 4.61 0.15 -9.09
CA LYS A 42 3.56 -0.85 -8.92
C LYS A 42 2.90 -0.72 -7.54
N LEU A 43 3.70 -0.58 -6.48
CA LEU A 43 3.21 -0.42 -5.12
C LEU A 43 2.33 0.84 -5.01
N ASP A 44 2.76 1.95 -5.64
CA ASP A 44 1.98 3.19 -5.71
C ASP A 44 0.63 2.98 -6.42
N LEU A 45 0.61 2.23 -7.53
CA LEU A 45 -0.63 1.87 -8.24
C LEU A 45 -1.56 1.02 -7.39
N GLU A 46 -1.04 0.05 -6.63
CA GLU A 46 -1.83 -0.78 -5.72
C GLU A 46 -2.44 0.05 -4.57
N ASN A 47 -1.68 0.99 -4.02
CA ASN A 47 -2.17 1.93 -3.01
C ASN A 47 -3.25 2.85 -3.55
N LEU A 48 -3.08 3.39 -4.77
CA LEU A 48 -4.09 4.22 -5.43
C LEU A 48 -5.39 3.46 -5.69
N ILE A 49 -5.32 2.18 -6.11
CA ILE A 49 -6.51 1.34 -6.23
C ILE A 49 -7.19 1.15 -4.88
N LYS A 50 -6.43 0.92 -3.80
CA LYS A 50 -7.00 0.78 -2.46
C LYS A 50 -7.71 2.06 -2.01
N ASN A 51 -7.14 3.23 -2.29
CA ASN A 51 -7.76 4.52 -2.00
C ASN A 51 -9.02 4.75 -2.84
N LEU A 52 -9.01 4.39 -4.13
CA LEU A 52 -10.17 4.41 -5.00
C LEU A 52 -11.30 3.49 -4.52
N GLU A 53 -10.97 2.32 -3.95
CA GLU A 53 -11.96 1.43 -3.35
C GLU A 53 -12.60 2.00 -2.09
N LEU A 54 -11.80 2.67 -1.25
CA LEU A 54 -12.29 3.31 -0.03
C LEU A 54 -13.19 4.52 -0.33
N GLU A 55 -12.89 5.26 -1.39
CA GLU A 55 -13.69 6.43 -1.82
C GLU A 55 -14.88 6.03 -2.72
N SER A 56 -14.93 4.79 -3.22
CA SER A 56 -16.06 4.32 -4.04
C SER A 56 -17.29 4.08 -3.16
N ASP A 57 -18.17 5.08 -3.10
CA ASP A 57 -19.42 5.00 -2.35
C ASP A 57 -20.48 4.26 -3.19
N ASN A 58 -20.50 2.93 -3.08
CA ASN A 58 -21.49 1.98 -3.61
C ASN A 58 -21.95 2.13 -5.10
N ASP A 59 -21.29 2.99 -5.87
CA ASP A 59 -21.66 3.31 -7.25
C ASP A 59 -21.15 2.21 -8.19
N GLN A 60 -22.08 1.62 -8.95
CA GLN A 60 -21.79 0.44 -9.77
C GLN A 60 -20.77 0.76 -10.88
N GLN A 61 -20.76 1.99 -11.37
CA GLN A 61 -19.83 2.42 -12.41
C GLN A 61 -18.38 2.51 -11.90
N GLN A 62 -18.18 3.05 -10.70
CA GLN A 62 -16.87 3.16 -10.08
C GLN A 62 -16.29 1.79 -9.71
N ARG A 63 -17.14 0.83 -9.32
CA ARG A 63 -16.71 -0.54 -9.05
C ARG A 63 -16.28 -1.29 -10.30
N ASN A 64 -16.86 -0.99 -11.45
CA ASN A 64 -16.48 -1.61 -12.72
C ASN A 64 -15.13 -1.07 -13.22
N THR A 65 -14.89 0.24 -13.13
CA THR A 65 -13.58 0.81 -13.51
C THR A 65 -12.45 0.33 -12.59
N ILE A 66 -12.72 0.19 -11.28
CA ILE A 66 -11.74 -0.39 -10.34
C ILE A 66 -11.41 -1.84 -10.71
N ARG A 67 -12.41 -2.64 -11.12
CA ARG A 67 -12.18 -4.02 -11.57
C ARG A 67 -11.34 -4.08 -12.83
N GLU A 68 -11.59 -3.18 -13.78
CA GLU A 68 -10.77 -3.04 -14.99
C GLU A 68 -9.34 -2.65 -14.65
N TYR A 69 -9.12 -1.69 -13.76
CA TYR A 69 -7.79 -1.30 -13.29
C TYR A 69 -7.06 -2.45 -12.58
N LYS A 70 -7.76 -3.21 -11.72
CA LYS A 70 -7.19 -4.41 -11.09
C LYS A 70 -6.83 -5.48 -12.12
N ALA A 71 -7.65 -5.67 -13.14
CA ALA A 71 -7.36 -6.59 -14.22
C ALA A 71 -6.09 -6.17 -14.96
N ILE A 72 -5.98 -4.89 -15.36
CA ILE A 72 -4.82 -4.35 -16.06
C ILE A 72 -3.54 -4.50 -15.23
N LEU A 73 -3.53 -4.12 -13.94
CA LEU A 73 -2.36 -4.30 -13.08
C LEU A 73 -1.94 -5.79 -12.99
N ARG A 74 -2.94 -6.68 -12.85
CA ARG A 74 -2.67 -8.12 -12.71
C ARG A 74 -2.18 -8.76 -14.00
N THR A 75 -2.73 -8.39 -15.15
CA THR A 75 -2.45 -9.05 -16.42
C THR A 75 -1.28 -8.43 -17.18
N GLU A 76 -1.03 -7.13 -17.00
CA GLU A 76 -0.02 -6.42 -17.77
C GLU A 76 1.24 -6.14 -16.96
N ILE A 77 1.10 -5.69 -15.70
CA ILE A 77 2.27 -5.34 -14.88
C ILE A 77 2.88 -6.58 -14.24
N ASN A 78 2.09 -7.47 -13.63
CA ASN A 78 2.66 -8.64 -12.98
C ASN A 78 3.29 -9.65 -13.95
N THR A 79 2.72 -9.83 -15.14
CA THR A 79 3.26 -10.76 -16.16
C THR A 79 4.57 -10.23 -16.74
N LYS A 80 4.60 -8.98 -17.21
CA LYS A 80 5.81 -8.36 -17.75
C LYS A 80 6.89 -8.20 -16.68
N LEU A 81 6.54 -7.86 -15.45
CA LEU A 81 7.51 -7.78 -14.35
C LEU A 81 8.10 -9.16 -14.01
N GLN A 82 7.27 -10.22 -14.04
CA GLN A 82 7.75 -11.60 -13.83
C GLN A 82 8.71 -12.04 -14.94
N GLU A 83 8.40 -11.75 -16.21
CA GLU A 83 9.25 -12.03 -17.35
C GLU A 83 10.62 -11.32 -17.23
N GLU A 84 10.62 -10.05 -16.82
CA GLU A 84 11.83 -9.27 -16.57
C GLU A 84 12.67 -9.84 -15.41
N TRP A 85 12.02 -10.30 -14.34
CA TRP A 85 12.70 -10.98 -13.23
C TRP A 85 13.35 -12.30 -13.66
N GLU A 86 12.68 -13.11 -14.48
CA GLU A 86 13.25 -14.35 -15.00
C GLU A 86 14.43 -14.08 -15.93
N TYR A 87 14.35 -13.04 -16.76
CA TYR A 87 15.46 -12.62 -17.62
C TYR A 87 16.70 -12.20 -16.81
N LEU A 88 16.51 -11.37 -15.78
CA LEU A 88 17.60 -10.94 -14.92
C LEU A 88 18.20 -12.09 -14.09
N LYS A 89 17.35 -12.94 -13.52
CA LYS A 89 17.80 -14.11 -12.75
C LYS A 89 18.61 -15.06 -13.63
N LYS A 90 18.19 -15.28 -14.88
CA LYS A 90 18.94 -16.08 -15.85
C LYS A 90 20.28 -15.44 -16.19
N ARG A 91 20.32 -14.12 -16.39
CA ARG A 91 21.57 -13.37 -16.62
C ARG A 91 22.52 -13.44 -15.42
N GLU A 92 22.00 -13.33 -14.20
CA GLU A 92 22.78 -13.44 -12.97
C GLU A 92 23.32 -14.87 -12.76
N LEU A 93 22.51 -15.90 -13.00
CA LEU A 93 22.96 -17.29 -12.92
C LEU A 93 24.04 -17.62 -13.96
N LEU A 94 23.91 -17.08 -15.18
CA LEU A 94 24.91 -17.22 -16.24
C LEU A 94 26.20 -16.41 -15.94
N SER A 95 26.06 -15.26 -15.27
CA SER A 95 27.19 -14.43 -14.80
C SER A 95 27.88 -15.01 -13.55
N SER A 96 27.13 -15.73 -12.71
CA SER A 96 27.62 -16.38 -11.49
C SER A 96 28.60 -17.53 -11.78
N ASN A 97 28.72 -17.97 -13.03
CA ASN A 97 29.74 -18.94 -13.45
C ASN A 97 31.16 -18.34 -13.55
N ASN A 98 31.33 -17.04 -13.24
CA ASN A 98 32.63 -16.38 -13.10
C ASN A 98 33.13 -16.26 -11.65
N TYR A 99 32.46 -16.89 -10.68
CA TYR A 99 33.05 -17.07 -9.36
C TYR A 99 34.15 -18.14 -9.47
N LYS A 100 35.41 -17.72 -9.62
CA LYS A 100 36.57 -18.57 -9.38
C LYS A 100 36.70 -18.71 -7.86
N PRO A 101 36.39 -19.87 -7.25
CA PRO A 101 36.80 -20.11 -5.87
C PRO A 101 38.33 -20.11 -5.86
N TYR A 102 38.88 -19.44 -4.86
CA TYR A 102 40.30 -19.45 -4.53
C TYR A 102 40.75 -20.91 -4.36
N SER A 103 41.39 -21.48 -5.39
CA SER A 103 41.98 -22.81 -5.37
C SER A 103 43.49 -22.66 -5.50
N ASP A 104 44.12 -22.13 -4.47
CA ASP A 104 45.53 -22.39 -4.19
C ASP A 104 45.59 -23.20 -2.91
N LEU A 105 46.10 -24.43 -2.99
CA LEU A 105 47.13 -24.98 -2.09
C LEU A 105 47.22 -26.50 -2.24
N GLU A 106 47.73 -27.00 -3.38
CA GLU A 106 48.48 -28.26 -3.35
C GLU A 106 49.33 -28.44 -4.61
N ASN A 107 50.64 -28.60 -4.39
CA ASN A 107 51.69 -29.05 -5.31
C ASN A 107 52.54 -27.97 -6.01
N GLY A 108 53.74 -27.79 -5.46
CA GLY A 108 54.86 -27.09 -6.12
C GLY A 108 55.99 -26.79 -5.16
N LEU A 109 56.71 -27.82 -4.70
CA LEU A 109 57.98 -27.67 -3.97
C LEU A 109 59.01 -27.05 -4.93
N ASP A 110 59.31 -25.76 -4.79
CA ASP A 110 60.46 -25.14 -5.47
C ASP A 110 61.09 -24.01 -4.62
N LEU A 111 62.08 -24.40 -3.81
CA LEU A 111 63.32 -23.69 -3.42
C LEU A 111 63.33 -22.16 -3.14
N ASN A 112 62.22 -21.53 -2.75
CA ASN A 112 62.17 -20.11 -2.30
C ASN A 112 61.34 -19.95 -1.00
N GLU A 113 61.62 -20.74 0.05
CA GLU A 113 60.80 -20.75 1.27
C GLU A 113 60.89 -19.47 2.12
N GLU A 114 62.05 -18.78 2.18
CA GLU A 114 62.20 -17.60 3.04
C GLU A 114 61.47 -16.36 2.49
N ASP A 115 61.55 -16.09 1.18
CA ASP A 115 60.86 -14.95 0.54
C ASP A 115 59.34 -15.16 0.45
N ASN A 116 58.89 -16.42 0.30
CA ASN A 116 57.47 -16.77 0.29
C ASN A 116 56.83 -16.67 1.69
N GLN A 117 57.59 -16.93 2.77
CA GLN A 117 57.10 -16.73 4.13
C GLN A 117 56.98 -15.24 4.49
N MET A 118 57.97 -14.41 4.13
CA MET A 118 57.91 -12.96 4.38
C MET A 118 56.79 -12.29 3.57
N SER A 119 56.64 -12.62 2.30
CA SER A 119 55.52 -12.12 1.47
C SER A 119 54.16 -12.59 1.98
N SER A 120 54.06 -13.84 2.46
CA SER A 120 52.86 -14.35 3.11
C SER A 120 52.54 -13.60 4.40
N LEU A 121 53.52 -13.29 5.25
CA LEU A 121 53.31 -12.54 6.49
C LEU A 121 52.90 -11.09 6.22
N LEU A 122 53.49 -10.45 5.21
CA LEU A 122 53.12 -9.11 4.75
C LEU A 122 51.68 -9.08 4.21
N ASN A 123 51.31 -10.08 3.40
CA ASN A 123 49.94 -10.24 2.90
C ASN A 123 48.94 -10.49 4.05
N ASN A 124 49.29 -11.34 5.02
CA ASN A 124 48.46 -11.56 6.21
C ASN A 124 48.27 -10.27 7.03
N ASN A 125 49.32 -9.44 7.17
CA ASN A 125 49.22 -8.16 7.85
C ASN A 125 48.37 -7.14 7.08
N GLN A 126 48.47 -7.12 5.75
CA GLN A 126 47.62 -6.28 4.89
C GLN A 126 46.15 -6.69 5.00
N ILE A 127 45.85 -7.99 4.95
CA ILE A 127 44.50 -8.52 5.13
C ILE A 127 43.95 -8.19 6.52
N LEU A 128 44.77 -8.27 7.57
CA LEU A 128 44.39 -7.89 8.94
C LEU A 128 44.05 -6.40 9.06
N ASN A 129 44.90 -5.52 8.52
CA ASN A 129 44.64 -4.09 8.51
C ASN A 129 43.38 -3.73 7.71
N GLU A 130 43.20 -4.38 6.54
CA GLU A 130 42.00 -4.19 5.73
C GLU A 130 40.75 -4.70 6.45
N THR A 131 40.83 -5.84 7.12
CA THR A 131 39.72 -6.39 7.92
C THR A 131 39.40 -5.50 9.11
N GLY A 132 40.41 -4.92 9.78
CA GLY A 132 40.22 -3.95 10.86
C GLY A 132 39.48 -2.69 10.39
N ASN A 133 39.88 -2.14 9.23
CA ASN A 133 39.20 -1.00 8.62
C ASN A 133 37.77 -1.34 8.21
N ARG A 134 37.55 -2.51 7.61
CA ARG A 134 36.21 -3.01 7.27
C ARG A 134 35.34 -3.19 8.52
N LEU A 135 35.90 -3.71 9.61
CA LEU A 135 35.17 -3.88 10.88
C LEU A 135 34.79 -2.54 11.52
N SER A 136 35.67 -1.53 11.47
CA SER A 136 35.34 -0.16 11.89
C SER A 136 34.16 0.40 11.09
N ASN A 137 34.20 0.25 9.76
CA ASN A 137 33.12 0.67 8.87
C ASN A 137 31.81 -0.08 9.16
N ILE A 138 31.88 -1.39 9.45
CA ILE A 138 30.70 -2.18 9.84
C ILE A 138 30.09 -1.66 11.14
N ASN A 139 30.90 -1.31 12.14
CA ASN A 139 30.39 -0.75 13.40
C ASN A 139 29.64 0.57 13.16
N GLN A 140 30.15 1.42 12.28
CA GLN A 140 29.46 2.65 11.89
C GLN A 140 28.11 2.35 11.21
N ILE A 141 28.11 1.44 10.23
CA ILE A 141 26.88 1.04 9.51
C ILE A 141 25.86 0.39 10.46
N VAL A 142 26.30 -0.44 11.41
CA VAL A 142 25.44 -1.07 12.42
C VAL A 142 24.83 -0.01 13.34
N ASN A 143 25.60 1.01 13.73
CA ASN A 143 25.08 2.10 14.54
C ASN A 143 24.01 2.91 13.79
N ASP A 144 24.28 3.26 12.53
CA ASP A 144 23.32 3.97 11.67
C ASP A 144 22.06 3.12 11.44
N THR A 145 22.23 1.82 11.22
CA THR A 145 21.12 0.86 11.06
C THR A 145 20.32 0.71 12.35
N SER A 146 20.97 0.68 13.51
CA SER A 146 20.31 0.61 14.81
C SER A 146 19.50 1.88 15.09
N MET A 147 19.99 3.04 14.68
CA MET A 147 19.27 4.31 14.79
C MET A 147 17.99 4.28 13.93
N VAL A 148 18.11 3.90 12.66
CA VAL A 148 16.95 3.77 11.76
C VAL A 148 15.96 2.71 12.27
N GLY A 149 16.46 1.58 12.77
CA GLY A 149 15.64 0.55 13.38
C GLY A 149 14.86 1.05 14.60
N ASN A 150 15.48 1.86 15.45
CA ASN A 150 14.82 2.48 16.60
C ASN A 150 13.73 3.46 16.16
N ASP A 151 13.99 4.29 15.15
CA ASP A 151 12.99 5.22 14.60
C ASP A 151 11.79 4.46 13.99
N ILE A 152 12.01 3.35 13.30
CA ILE A 152 10.94 2.48 12.80
C ILE A 152 10.11 1.92 13.96
N LEU A 153 10.73 1.43 15.02
CA LEU A 153 10.02 0.91 16.19
C LEU A 153 9.19 2.00 16.89
N MET A 154 9.72 3.22 16.99
CA MET A 154 9.00 4.35 17.56
C MET A 154 7.78 4.74 16.70
N ASN A 155 7.95 4.79 15.38
CA ASN A 155 6.85 5.04 14.45
C ASN A 155 5.78 3.95 14.51
N LEU A 156 6.17 2.66 14.56
CA LEU A 156 5.23 1.55 14.68
C LEU A 156 4.44 1.62 16.00
N LYS A 157 5.10 2.00 17.10
CA LYS A 157 4.43 2.24 18.38
C LYS A 157 3.38 3.35 18.28
N GLN A 158 3.74 4.49 17.65
CA GLN A 158 2.81 5.61 17.46
C GLN A 158 1.64 5.24 16.52
N GLN A 159 1.90 4.48 15.46
CA GLN A 159 0.85 3.96 14.58
C GLN A 159 -0.09 3.02 15.34
N ARG A 160 0.43 2.16 16.21
CA ARG A 160 -0.39 1.28 17.06
C ARG A 160 -1.32 2.09 17.97
N GLU A 161 -0.79 3.12 18.62
CA GLU A 161 -1.58 4.02 19.48
C GLU A 161 -2.68 4.74 18.69
N THR A 162 -2.36 5.20 17.47
CA THR A 162 -3.35 5.83 16.57
C THR A 162 -4.45 4.86 16.17
N LEU A 163 -4.12 3.60 15.91
CA LEU A 163 -5.08 2.55 15.57
C LEU A 163 -5.98 2.22 16.78
N GLU A 164 -5.41 2.15 17.97
CA GLU A 164 -6.13 1.90 19.22
C GLU A 164 -7.12 3.04 19.51
N ASN A 165 -6.67 4.29 19.37
CA ASN A 165 -7.53 5.48 19.48
C ASN A 165 -8.64 5.49 18.42
N SER A 166 -8.31 5.18 17.17
CA SER A 166 -9.29 5.11 16.08
C SER A 166 -10.34 4.03 16.33
N ARG A 167 -9.94 2.87 16.88
CA ARG A 167 -10.89 1.82 17.31
C ARG A 167 -11.81 2.30 18.43
N GLN A 168 -11.28 3.02 19.42
CA GLN A 168 -12.10 3.57 20.51
C GLN A 168 -13.10 4.61 19.98
N VAL A 169 -12.68 5.48 19.06
CA VAL A 169 -13.55 6.46 18.41
C VAL A 169 -14.66 5.76 17.60
N LEU A 170 -14.33 4.69 16.86
CA LEU A 170 -15.33 3.91 16.12
C LEU A 170 -16.35 3.23 17.05
N PHE A 171 -15.89 2.65 18.17
CA PHE A 171 -16.78 2.05 19.16
C PHE A 171 -17.72 3.09 19.80
N ASN A 172 -17.18 4.25 20.15
CA ASN A 172 -17.96 5.36 20.70
C ASN A 172 -18.94 5.93 19.65
N SER A 173 -18.51 6.07 18.39
CA SER A 173 -19.35 6.52 17.26
C SER A 173 -20.54 5.58 17.02
N ASN A 174 -20.33 4.27 17.13
CA ASN A 174 -21.42 3.30 17.02
C ASN A 174 -22.51 3.53 18.09
N SER A 175 -22.12 3.90 19.33
CA SER A 175 -23.10 4.24 20.39
C SER A 175 -23.88 5.54 20.10
N TYR A 176 -23.23 6.53 19.47
CA TYR A 176 -23.89 7.78 19.05
C TYR A 176 -24.83 7.55 17.86
N ILE A 177 -24.50 6.63 16.96
CA ILE A 177 -25.37 6.20 15.85
C ILE A 177 -26.62 5.53 16.42
N ASP A 178 -26.48 4.60 17.38
CA ASP A 178 -27.62 3.96 18.03
C ASP A 178 -28.54 4.99 18.73
N SER A 179 -27.95 5.97 19.42
CA SER A 179 -28.68 7.07 20.06
C SER A 179 -29.41 7.98 19.05
N SER A 180 -28.80 8.22 17.89
CA SER A 180 -29.41 9.00 16.80
C SER A 180 -30.58 8.24 16.17
N LEU A 181 -30.46 6.91 15.99
CA LEU A 181 -31.53 6.05 15.49
C LEU A 181 -32.70 5.97 16.47
N THR A 182 -32.45 5.89 17.78
CA THR A 182 -33.54 5.91 18.78
C THR A 182 -34.28 7.25 18.77
N THR A 183 -33.58 8.36 18.61
CA THR A 183 -34.17 9.70 18.51
C THR A 183 -35.02 9.84 17.26
N LEU A 184 -34.49 9.43 16.10
CA LEU A 184 -35.21 9.42 14.82
C LEU A 184 -36.45 8.50 14.87
N LYS A 185 -36.34 7.32 15.50
CA LYS A 185 -37.48 6.42 15.70
C LYS A 185 -38.57 7.06 16.56
N SER A 186 -38.20 7.84 17.58
CA SER A 186 -39.16 8.60 18.39
C SER A 186 -39.88 9.69 17.57
N MET A 187 -39.16 10.41 16.71
CA MET A 187 -39.75 11.41 15.82
C MET A 187 -40.66 10.77 14.77
N SER A 188 -40.23 9.66 14.17
CA SER A 188 -41.02 8.89 13.21
C SER A 188 -42.37 8.43 13.81
N ARG A 189 -42.35 7.94 15.06
CA ARG A 189 -43.59 7.53 15.75
C ARG A 189 -44.53 8.71 16.00
N ARG A 190 -44.00 9.87 16.37
CA ARG A 190 -44.79 11.11 16.56
C ARG A 190 -45.40 11.60 15.25
N LEU A 191 -44.70 11.49 14.13
CA LEU A 191 -45.22 11.85 12.80
C LEU A 191 -46.44 10.99 12.42
N VAL A 192 -46.40 9.68 12.67
CA VAL A 192 -47.53 8.79 12.40
C VAL A 192 -48.74 9.18 13.25
N ALA A 193 -48.56 9.44 14.54
CA ALA A 193 -49.65 9.88 15.43
C ALA A 193 -50.26 11.21 14.96
N ASN A 194 -49.44 12.20 14.62
CA ASN A 194 -49.90 13.49 14.11
C ASN A 194 -50.67 13.35 12.80
N LYS A 195 -50.25 12.42 11.92
CA LYS A 195 -50.95 12.12 10.66
C LYS A 195 -52.35 11.56 10.91
N TYR A 196 -52.53 10.65 11.89
CA TYR A 196 -53.85 10.14 12.27
C TYR A 196 -54.75 11.24 12.86
N ILE A 197 -54.21 12.09 13.74
CA ILE A 197 -54.95 13.22 14.31
C ILE A 197 -55.47 14.14 13.20
N SER A 198 -54.62 14.46 12.22
CA SER A 198 -55.01 15.28 11.07
C SER A 198 -56.15 14.66 10.26
N TYR A 199 -56.10 13.35 9.97
CA TYR A 199 -57.19 12.66 9.27
C TYR A 199 -58.50 12.64 10.05
N CYS A 200 -58.46 12.47 11.39
CA CYS A 200 -59.65 12.58 12.23
C CYS A 200 -60.33 13.96 12.11
N ILE A 201 -59.55 15.05 12.15
CA ILE A 201 -60.10 16.42 12.03
C ILE A 201 -60.78 16.62 10.67
N ILE A 202 -60.17 16.14 9.58
CA ILE A 202 -60.73 16.24 8.22
C ILE A 202 -62.08 15.49 8.13
N ILE A 203 -62.17 14.28 8.68
CA ILE A 203 -63.41 13.48 8.68
C ILE A 203 -64.53 14.19 9.46
N VAL A 204 -64.22 14.73 10.63
CA VAL A 204 -65.19 15.47 11.45
C VAL A 204 -65.70 16.71 10.70
N LEU A 205 -64.82 17.43 10.01
CA LEU A 205 -65.18 18.62 9.25
C LEU A 205 -66.12 18.29 8.07
N ILE A 206 -65.87 17.19 7.36
CA ILE A 206 -66.76 16.70 6.30
C ILE A 206 -68.14 16.33 6.85
N LEU A 207 -68.19 15.62 7.98
CA LEU A 207 -69.45 15.23 8.64
C LEU A 207 -70.29 16.46 9.03
N LEU A 208 -69.65 17.50 9.56
CA LEU A 208 -70.32 18.74 9.95
C LEU A 208 -70.92 19.45 8.74
N ILE A 209 -70.17 19.53 7.63
CA ILE A 209 -70.67 20.10 6.36
C ILE A 209 -71.89 19.33 5.86
N LEU A 210 -71.84 17.99 5.86
CA LEU A 210 -72.97 17.15 5.43
C LEU A 210 -74.21 17.35 6.32
N LEU A 211 -74.01 17.44 7.64
CA LEU A 211 -75.10 17.66 8.59
C LEU A 211 -75.79 19.02 8.38
N VAL A 212 -75.01 20.08 8.15
CA VAL A 212 -75.55 21.41 7.84
C VAL A 212 -76.31 21.39 6.52
N LEU A 213 -75.78 20.72 5.49
CA LEU A 213 -76.45 20.61 4.19
C LEU A 213 -77.79 19.86 4.32
N TYR A 214 -77.82 18.76 5.07
CA TYR A 214 -79.04 17.99 5.33
C TYR A 214 -80.10 18.81 6.09
N HIS A 215 -79.71 19.65 7.05
CA HIS A 215 -80.67 20.48 7.80
C HIS A 215 -81.14 21.70 6.98
N LYS A 216 -80.33 22.16 6.02
CA LYS A 216 -80.66 23.32 5.18
C LYS A 216 -81.49 22.96 3.95
N LEU A 217 -81.34 21.74 3.43
CA LEU A 217 -82.11 21.20 2.31
C LEU A 217 -83.42 20.59 2.81
#